data_AF-C5R884-F1
#
_entry.id   AF-C5R884-F1
#
_cell.length_a   1.000
_cell.length_b   1.000
_cell.length_c   1.000
_cell.angle_alpha   90.00
_cell.angle_beta   90.00
_cell.angle_gamma   90.00
#
_symmetry.space_group_name_H-M   'P 1'
#
loop_
_entity.id
_entity.type
_entity.pdbx_description
1 polymer ?
#
loop_
_entity_poly.entity_id
_entity_poly.type
_entity_poly.pdbx_seq_one_letter_code
_entity_poly.pdbx_strand_id
1 'polypeptide(L)'
;MELYKVEKMLESRGITSESLANIVYENQITHNPELVQTDAYMAVGEVMANPIVQDYIFTMLLLDELVENNHVDSKYQSLASKIANDDPMFGVDEHLAFGIASLYGTIATTNYGYEDRMKRGIIGELDQDKEHINTFADDLAGAIIAAAASVLANEQLKVG
;
A
#
# COMPACT_ATOMS: atom_id res chain seq x y z
N MET A 1 6.09 -4.28 -18.85
CA MET A 1 5.70 -2.94 -19.35
C MET A 1 4.78 -2.26 -18.36
N GLU A 2 3.74 -2.93 -17.85
CA GLU A 2 2.87 -2.37 -16.78
C GLU A 2 3.54 -2.32 -15.40
N LEU A 3 4.23 -3.39 -14.97
CA LEU A 3 4.95 -3.38 -13.67
C LEU A 3 5.94 -2.21 -13.55
N TYR A 4 6.68 -1.90 -14.62
CA TYR A 4 7.58 -0.75 -14.65
C TYR A 4 6.87 0.59 -14.44
N LYS A 5 5.64 0.75 -14.96
CA LYS A 5 4.85 1.97 -14.75
C LYS A 5 4.35 2.06 -13.31
N VAL A 6 3.94 0.94 -12.74
CA VAL A 6 3.54 0.83 -11.33
C VAL A 6 4.67 1.25 -10.41
N GLU A 7 5.87 0.69 -10.61
CA GLU A 7 7.07 1.09 -9.87
C GLU A 7 7.33 2.59 -9.99
N LYS A 8 7.23 3.15 -11.20
CA LYS A 8 7.44 4.58 -11.42
C LYS A 8 6.40 5.47 -10.73
N MET A 9 5.13 5.07 -10.72
CA MET A 9 4.09 5.84 -10.01
C MET A 9 4.28 5.78 -8.50
N LEU A 10 4.60 4.60 -7.95
CA LEU A 10 4.93 4.47 -6.52
C LEU A 10 6.16 5.30 -6.15
N GLU A 11 7.24 5.21 -6.95
CA GLU A 11 8.46 5.98 -6.74
C GLU A 11 8.21 7.50 -6.78
N SER A 12 7.26 7.97 -7.61
CA SER A 12 6.88 9.39 -7.66
C SER A 12 6.25 9.88 -6.36
N ARG A 13 5.74 8.96 -5.53
CA ARG A 13 5.22 9.20 -4.18
C ARG A 13 6.25 8.87 -3.09
N GLY A 14 7.49 8.55 -3.45
CA GLY A 14 8.52 8.10 -2.50
C GLY A 14 8.38 6.65 -2.03
N ILE A 15 7.40 5.90 -2.54
CA ILE A 15 7.22 4.49 -2.20
C ILE A 15 8.16 3.65 -3.06
N THR A 16 9.07 2.90 -2.42
CA THR A 16 10.00 2.00 -3.09
C THR A 16 9.79 0.57 -2.63
N SER A 17 10.10 -0.42 -3.50
CA SER A 17 10.05 -1.82 -3.11
C SER A 17 10.94 -2.12 -1.89
N GLU A 18 12.05 -1.39 -1.74
CA GLU A 18 12.95 -1.50 -0.59
C GLU A 18 12.30 -0.98 0.71
N SER A 19 11.65 0.19 0.67
CA SER A 19 10.97 0.74 1.86
C SER A 19 9.81 -0.15 2.32
N LEU A 20 9.06 -0.74 1.38
CA LEU A 20 8.02 -1.72 1.69
C LEU A 20 8.61 -3.03 2.25
N ALA A 21 9.64 -3.57 1.59
CA ALA A 21 10.29 -4.82 2.00
C ALA A 21 10.90 -4.74 3.40
N ASN A 22 11.43 -3.57 3.79
CA ASN A 22 11.96 -3.35 5.14
C ASN A 22 10.90 -3.59 6.21
N ILE A 23 9.70 -3.03 6.04
CA ILE A 23 8.60 -3.23 6.99
C ILE A 23 8.11 -4.68 6.97
N VAL A 24 8.00 -5.29 5.78
CA VAL A 24 7.62 -6.71 5.64
C VAL A 24 8.60 -7.62 6.37
N TYR A 25 9.91 -7.38 6.21
CA TYR A 25 10.96 -8.13 6.90
C TYR A 25 10.84 -8.00 8.41
N GLU A 26 10.73 -6.77 8.93
CA GLU A 26 10.57 -6.49 10.35
C GLU A 26 9.34 -7.21 10.94
N ASN A 27 8.24 -7.26 10.19
CA ASN A 27 7.02 -7.95 10.61
C ASN A 27 7.17 -9.47 10.69
N GLN A 28 7.98 -10.06 9.81
CA GLN A 28 8.05 -11.51 9.63
C GLN A 28 9.25 -12.18 10.31
N ILE A 29 10.33 -11.45 10.58
CA ILE A 29 11.57 -12.02 11.15
C ILE A 29 11.37 -12.65 12.55
N THR A 30 10.41 -12.15 13.34
CA THR A 30 10.07 -12.74 14.65
C THR A 30 9.36 -14.09 14.54
N HIS A 31 8.73 -14.36 13.39
CA HIS A 31 8.00 -15.59 13.11
C HIS A 31 8.89 -16.62 12.38
N ASN A 32 9.80 -16.13 11.53
CA ASN A 32 10.78 -16.95 10.82
C ASN A 32 12.18 -16.34 10.95
N PRO A 33 13.00 -16.83 11.90
CA PRO A 33 14.36 -16.34 12.10
C PRO A 33 15.33 -16.60 10.94
N GLU A 34 14.98 -17.47 9.99
CA GLU A 34 15.79 -17.76 8.80
C GLU A 34 15.44 -16.85 7.61
N LEU A 35 14.38 -16.03 7.73
CA LEU A 35 13.98 -15.06 6.72
C LEU A 35 15.14 -14.10 6.41
N VAL A 36 15.39 -13.86 5.13
CA VAL A 36 16.33 -12.82 4.68
C VAL A 36 15.61 -11.66 4.00
N GLN A 37 16.25 -10.49 3.97
CA GLN A 37 15.68 -9.27 3.36
C GLN A 37 15.19 -9.50 1.92
N THR A 38 15.93 -10.32 1.16
CA THR A 38 15.60 -10.65 -0.23
C THR A 38 14.26 -11.34 -0.36
N ASP A 39 13.86 -12.17 0.62
CA ASP A 39 12.56 -12.87 0.58
C ASP A 39 11.42 -11.85 0.67
N ALA A 40 11.54 -10.88 1.58
CA ALA A 40 10.58 -9.79 1.71
C ALA A 40 10.50 -8.93 0.44
N TYR A 41 11.65 -8.62 -0.17
CA TYR A 41 11.70 -7.89 -1.44
C TYR A 41 11.00 -8.66 -2.57
N MET A 42 11.24 -9.97 -2.67
CA MET A 42 10.61 -10.83 -3.66
C MET A 42 9.09 -10.93 -3.46
N ALA A 43 8.63 -11.02 -2.21
CA ALA A 43 7.21 -11.04 -1.89
C ALA A 43 6.50 -9.73 -2.26
N VAL A 44 7.12 -8.56 -2.01
CA VAL A 44 6.62 -7.27 -2.48
C VAL A 44 6.52 -7.24 -4.01
N GLY A 45 7.56 -7.72 -4.70
CA GLY A 45 7.57 -7.83 -6.16
C GLY A 45 6.46 -8.74 -6.70
N GLU A 46 6.18 -9.86 -6.04
CA GLU A 46 5.06 -10.75 -6.41
C GLU A 46 3.71 -10.06 -6.28
N VAL A 47 3.48 -9.33 -5.18
CA VAL A 47 2.24 -8.57 -4.97
C VAL A 47 2.06 -7.49 -6.04
N MET A 48 3.11 -6.71 -6.31
CA MET A 48 3.07 -5.65 -7.31
C MET A 48 2.95 -6.20 -8.74
N ALA A 49 3.38 -7.44 -8.99
CA ALA A 49 3.23 -8.10 -10.29
C ALA A 49 1.80 -8.59 -10.57
N ASN A 50 0.91 -8.65 -9.56
CA ASN A 50 -0.46 -9.08 -9.72
C ASN A 50 -1.29 -8.03 -10.50
N PRO A 51 -1.87 -8.35 -11.67
CA PRO A 51 -2.60 -7.39 -12.49
C PRO A 51 -3.75 -6.68 -11.76
N ILE A 52 -4.46 -7.39 -10.86
CA ILE A 52 -5.57 -6.79 -10.10
C ILE A 52 -5.01 -5.75 -9.12
N VAL A 53 -3.88 -6.05 -8.46
CA VAL A 53 -3.20 -5.11 -7.57
C VAL A 53 -2.68 -3.90 -8.35
N GLN A 54 -2.20 -4.08 -9.58
CA GLN A 54 -1.79 -2.98 -10.44
C GLN A 54 -2.96 -2.03 -10.75
N ASP A 55 -4.15 -2.56 -11.04
CA ASP A 55 -5.35 -1.75 -11.25
C ASP A 55 -5.72 -0.93 -10.00
N TYR A 56 -5.59 -1.52 -8.80
CA TYR A 56 -5.75 -0.78 -7.55
C TYR A 56 -4.72 0.35 -7.42
N ILE A 57 -3.43 0.04 -7.60
CA ILE A 57 -2.33 1.02 -7.49
C ILE A 57 -2.58 2.20 -8.45
N PHE A 58 -2.88 1.92 -9.71
CA PHE A 58 -3.16 2.96 -10.70
C PHE A 58 -4.36 3.81 -10.31
N THR A 59 -5.44 3.18 -9.86
CA THR A 59 -6.68 3.89 -9.50
C THR A 59 -6.46 4.79 -8.29
N MET A 60 -5.84 4.27 -7.24
CA MET A 60 -5.59 4.96 -5.99
C MET A 60 -4.67 6.17 -6.19
N LEU A 61 -3.53 5.96 -6.85
CA LEU A 61 -2.56 7.04 -7.09
C LEU A 61 -3.07 8.09 -8.10
N LEU A 62 -3.89 7.68 -9.07
CA LEU A 62 -4.55 8.63 -9.98
C LEU A 62 -5.48 9.58 -9.23
N LEU A 63 -6.20 9.09 -8.21
CA LEU A 63 -7.12 9.94 -7.43
C LEU A 63 -6.36 10.97 -6.61
N ASP A 64 -5.27 10.58 -5.94
CA ASP A 64 -4.37 11.53 -5.28
C ASP A 64 -3.85 12.58 -6.27
N GLU A 65 -3.32 12.15 -7.42
CA GLU A 65 -2.75 13.05 -8.44
C GLU A 65 -3.78 14.03 -9.04
N LEU A 66 -5.01 13.58 -9.29
CA LEU A 66 -6.06 14.44 -9.84
C LEU A 66 -6.45 15.55 -8.86
N VAL A 67 -6.54 15.21 -7.58
CA VAL A 67 -6.88 16.18 -6.53
C VAL A 67 -5.72 17.14 -6.32
N GLU A 68 -4.49 16.63 -6.24
CA GLU A 68 -3.26 17.41 -6.02
C GLU A 68 -3.03 18.45 -7.13
N ASN A 69 -3.26 18.05 -8.38
CA ASN A 69 -3.11 18.93 -9.53
C ASN A 69 -4.33 19.81 -9.83
N ASN A 70 -5.35 19.82 -8.96
CA ASN A 70 -6.61 20.56 -9.16
C ASN A 70 -7.30 20.22 -10.50
N HIS A 71 -7.21 18.96 -10.94
CA HIS A 71 -7.81 18.47 -12.18
C HIS A 71 -9.22 17.88 -11.99
N VAL A 72 -9.85 18.14 -10.84
CA VAL A 72 -11.20 17.66 -10.53
C VAL A 72 -12.25 18.69 -10.95
N ASP A 73 -13.28 18.25 -11.69
CA ASP A 73 -14.45 19.06 -12.08
C ASP A 73 -15.14 19.64 -10.82
N SER A 74 -15.55 20.91 -10.90
CA SER A 74 -16.13 21.65 -9.77
C SER A 74 -17.37 20.99 -9.16
N LYS A 75 -18.11 20.16 -9.90
CA LYS A 75 -19.24 19.39 -9.36
C LYS A 75 -18.82 18.32 -8.34
N TYR A 76 -17.55 17.92 -8.35
CA TYR A 76 -16.96 16.96 -7.42
C TYR A 76 -16.07 17.62 -6.35
N GLN A 77 -16.10 18.96 -6.21
CA GLN A 77 -15.25 19.69 -5.25
C GLN A 77 -15.41 19.18 -3.82
N SER A 78 -16.61 18.76 -3.41
CA SER A 78 -16.84 18.19 -2.08
C SER A 78 -16.04 16.89 -1.88
N LEU A 79 -15.97 16.03 -2.88
CA LEU A 79 -15.16 14.80 -2.84
C LEU A 79 -13.67 15.14 -2.87
N ALA A 80 -13.24 16.02 -3.78
CA ALA A 80 -11.85 16.45 -3.85
C ALA A 80 -11.36 17.06 -2.53
N SER A 81 -12.22 17.82 -1.84
CA SER A 81 -11.91 18.37 -0.52
C SER A 81 -11.76 17.29 0.55
N LYS A 82 -12.49 16.17 0.46
CA LYS A 82 -12.33 15.08 1.42
C LYS A 82 -10.98 14.39 1.25
N ILE A 83 -10.64 14.08 0.00
CA ILE A 83 -9.36 13.48 -0.37
C ILE A 83 -8.21 14.43 -0.01
N ALA A 84 -8.31 15.72 -0.35
CA ALA A 84 -7.22 16.67 -0.09
C ALA A 84 -6.92 16.92 1.40
N ASN A 85 -7.88 16.65 2.29
CA ASN A 85 -7.73 16.89 3.71
C ASN A 85 -7.64 15.60 4.52
N ASP A 86 -7.57 14.45 3.86
CA ASP A 86 -7.59 13.15 4.53
C ASP A 86 -8.75 13.04 5.54
N ASP A 87 -9.96 13.35 5.06
CA ASP A 87 -11.16 13.49 5.91
C ASP A 87 -11.47 12.15 6.60
N PRO A 88 -11.50 12.06 7.95
CA PRO A 88 -11.75 10.81 8.68
C PRO A 88 -13.10 10.13 8.38
N MET A 89 -14.05 10.84 7.73
CA MET A 89 -15.34 10.29 7.30
C MET A 89 -15.34 9.85 5.83
N PHE A 90 -14.20 9.94 5.15
CA PHE A 90 -13.93 9.36 3.85
C PHE A 90 -13.15 8.06 4.08
N GLY A 91 -13.82 6.91 3.90
CA GLY A 91 -13.17 5.60 4.07
C GLY A 91 -13.04 4.82 2.76
N VAL A 92 -13.08 5.51 1.61
CA VAL A 92 -13.03 4.85 0.29
C VAL A 92 -11.62 4.36 -0.01
N ASP A 93 -10.62 5.14 0.36
CA ASP A 93 -9.20 4.77 0.52
C ASP A 93 -9.02 3.46 1.28
N GLU A 94 -9.49 3.39 2.52
CA GLU A 94 -9.35 2.21 3.37
C GLU A 94 -10.05 0.99 2.76
N HIS A 95 -11.24 1.18 2.16
CA HIS A 95 -11.97 0.11 1.50
C HIS A 95 -11.25 -0.44 0.25
N LEU A 96 -10.56 0.41 -0.52
CA LEU A 96 -9.76 -0.02 -1.66
C LEU A 96 -8.49 -0.75 -1.21
N ALA A 97 -7.80 -0.22 -0.20
CA ALA A 97 -6.64 -0.85 0.42
C ALA A 97 -6.98 -2.23 1.03
N PHE A 98 -8.10 -2.32 1.75
CA PHE A 98 -8.66 -3.58 2.22
C PHE A 98 -8.95 -4.55 1.06
N GLY A 99 -9.42 -4.03 -0.07
CA GLY A 99 -9.63 -4.79 -1.30
C GLY A 99 -8.36 -5.53 -1.75
N ILE A 100 -7.20 -4.86 -1.77
CA ILE A 100 -5.90 -5.49 -2.05
C ILE A 100 -5.59 -6.58 -1.04
N ALA A 101 -5.67 -6.27 0.27
CA ALA A 101 -5.35 -7.22 1.33
C ALA A 101 -6.26 -8.48 1.25
N SER A 102 -7.53 -8.31 0.90
CA SER A 102 -8.48 -9.41 0.78
C SER A 102 -8.11 -10.44 -0.30
N LEU A 103 -7.37 -10.05 -1.35
CA LEU A 103 -6.85 -10.97 -2.38
C LEU A 103 -5.87 -12.00 -1.78
N TYR A 104 -5.25 -11.67 -0.65
CA TYR A 104 -4.23 -12.47 0.04
C TYR A 104 -4.75 -13.10 1.35
N GLY A 105 -6.07 -13.10 1.55
CA GLY A 105 -6.75 -13.81 2.62
C GLY A 105 -6.81 -13.06 3.96
N THR A 106 -7.37 -13.75 4.97
CA THR A 106 -7.71 -13.13 6.27
C THR A 106 -6.49 -12.63 7.05
N ILE A 107 -5.33 -13.30 6.89
CA ILE A 107 -4.06 -12.88 7.51
C ILE A 107 -3.67 -11.49 6.99
N ALA A 108 -3.69 -11.29 5.66
CA ALA A 108 -3.40 -10.00 5.06
C ALA A 108 -4.38 -8.93 5.54
N THR A 109 -5.69 -9.20 5.58
CA THR A 109 -6.67 -8.21 6.06
C THR A 109 -6.46 -7.81 7.52
N THR A 110 -6.02 -8.74 8.37
CA THR A 110 -5.71 -8.45 9.79
C THR A 110 -4.42 -7.63 9.91
N ASN A 111 -3.40 -7.99 9.12
CA ASN A 111 -2.13 -7.24 9.09
C ASN A 111 -2.32 -5.82 8.55
N TYR A 112 -3.17 -5.62 7.54
CA TYR A 112 -3.46 -4.30 7.00
C TYR A 112 -4.02 -3.37 8.08
N GLY A 113 -5.04 -3.80 8.83
CA GLY A 113 -5.56 -2.99 9.94
C GLY A 113 -4.55 -2.74 11.07
N TYR A 114 -3.51 -3.57 11.19
CA TYR A 114 -2.39 -3.29 12.09
C TYR A 114 -1.46 -2.21 11.50
N GLU A 115 -1.11 -2.30 10.22
CA GLU A 115 -0.25 -1.30 9.56
C GLU A 115 -0.88 0.09 9.50
N ASP A 116 -2.16 0.16 9.12
CA ASP A 116 -2.93 1.41 9.10
C ASP A 116 -2.93 2.10 10.48
N ARG A 117 -3.15 1.32 11.55
CA ARG A 117 -3.09 1.86 12.90
C ARG A 117 -1.69 2.33 13.33
N MET A 118 -0.66 1.60 12.91
CA MET A 118 0.71 1.82 13.40
C MET A 118 1.47 2.89 12.61
N LYS A 119 1.13 3.09 11.33
CA LYS A 119 1.73 4.05 10.40
C LYS A 119 3.27 4.11 10.51
N ARG A 120 3.93 2.96 10.33
CA ARG A 120 5.40 2.84 10.45
C ARG A 120 6.10 3.08 9.12
N GLY A 121 7.36 3.55 9.20
CA GLY A 121 8.22 3.77 8.04
C GLY A 121 7.53 4.65 6.99
N ILE A 122 7.57 4.21 5.73
CA ILE A 122 7.00 4.97 4.61
C ILE A 122 5.52 5.33 4.77
N ILE A 123 4.72 4.51 5.46
CA ILE A 123 3.29 4.82 5.72
C ILE A 123 3.17 6.10 6.57
N GLY A 124 3.95 6.18 7.65
CA GLY A 124 3.95 7.35 8.52
C GLY A 124 4.58 8.58 7.89
N GLU A 125 5.56 8.39 7.01
CA GLU A 125 6.16 9.47 6.23
C GLU A 125 5.12 10.11 5.28
N LEU A 126 4.32 9.29 4.60
CA LEU A 126 3.25 9.73 3.70
C LEU A 126 2.11 10.46 4.44
N ASP A 127 1.68 9.91 5.58
CA ASP A 127 0.63 10.48 6.44
C ASP A 127 1.00 11.86 7.02
N GLN A 128 2.28 12.04 7.35
CA GLN A 128 2.80 13.29 7.92
C GLN A 128 3.15 14.32 6.86
N ASP A 129 3.24 13.92 5.59
CA ASP A 129 3.44 14.85 4.48
C ASP A 129 2.26 15.82 4.38
N LYS A 130 2.58 17.11 4.21
CA LYS A 130 1.63 18.20 4.01
C LYS A 130 1.86 18.96 2.71
N GLU A 131 2.90 18.57 1.96
CA GLU A 131 3.21 19.13 0.65
C GLU A 131 2.48 18.37 -0.46
N HIS A 132 2.24 17.07 -0.25
CA HIS A 132 1.55 16.20 -1.20
C HIS A 132 0.23 15.67 -0.66
N ILE A 133 -0.65 15.24 -1.56
CA ILE A 133 -1.88 14.52 -1.21
C ILE A 133 -1.59 13.03 -1.30
N ASN A 134 -1.68 12.35 -0.16
CA ASN A 134 -1.32 10.94 0.00
C ASN A 134 -2.44 10.10 0.64
N THR A 135 -3.68 10.57 0.58
CA THR A 135 -4.85 9.92 1.22
C THR A 135 -5.07 8.50 0.73
N PHE A 136 -4.75 8.18 -0.52
CA PHE A 136 -4.77 6.79 -0.96
C PHE A 136 -3.39 6.12 -0.85
N ALA A 137 -2.30 6.88 -0.95
CA ALA A 137 -0.94 6.35 -1.04
C ALA A 137 -0.45 5.67 0.26
N ASP A 138 -0.76 6.20 1.44
CA ASP A 138 -0.34 5.62 2.72
C ASP A 138 -1.06 4.27 2.98
N ASP A 139 -2.36 4.24 2.75
CA ASP A 139 -3.22 3.06 2.80
C ASP A 139 -2.79 1.98 1.80
N LEU A 140 -2.46 2.41 0.57
CA LEU A 140 -1.93 1.54 -0.46
C LEU A 140 -0.62 0.86 -0.03
N ALA A 141 0.31 1.63 0.57
CA ALA A 141 1.56 1.08 1.08
C ALA A 141 1.31 0.03 2.17
N GLY A 142 0.42 0.34 3.12
CA GLY A 142 0.00 -0.60 4.17
C GLY A 142 -0.59 -1.89 3.61
N ALA A 143 -1.45 -1.80 2.59
CA ALA A 143 -2.05 -2.96 1.97
C ALA A 143 -1.05 -3.86 1.23
N ILE A 144 -0.07 -3.28 0.52
CA ILE A 144 1.00 -4.04 -0.15
C ILE A 144 1.88 -4.77 0.88
N ILE A 145 2.25 -4.09 1.97
CA ILE A 145 3.02 -4.68 3.07
C ILE A 145 2.26 -5.86 3.68
N ALA A 146 0.97 -5.69 3.97
CA ALA A 146 0.14 -6.73 4.55
C ALA A 146 -0.04 -7.93 3.62
N ALA A 147 -0.23 -7.69 2.32
CA ALA A 147 -0.29 -8.73 1.30
C ALA A 147 1.02 -9.50 1.20
N ALA A 148 2.17 -8.80 1.12
CA ALA A 148 3.49 -9.43 1.00
C ALA A 148 3.86 -10.24 2.26
N ALA A 149 3.51 -9.75 3.45
CA ALA A 149 3.65 -10.51 4.69
C ALA A 149 2.82 -11.81 4.66
N SER A 150 1.61 -11.78 4.09
CA SER A 150 0.77 -12.98 3.93
C SER A 150 1.37 -13.97 2.92
N VAL A 151 2.00 -13.49 1.83
CA VAL A 151 2.73 -14.36 0.90
C VAL A 151 3.80 -15.17 1.64
N LEU A 152 4.66 -14.50 2.41
CA LEU A 152 5.73 -15.16 3.18
C LEU A 152 5.19 -16.13 4.24
N ALA A 153 4.13 -15.75 4.96
CA ALA A 153 3.52 -16.61 5.96
C ALA A 153 2.93 -17.89 5.34
N ASN A 154 2.32 -17.79 4.16
CA ASN A 154 1.75 -18.93 3.46
C ASN A 154 2.81 -19.87 2.86
N GLU A 155 3.98 -19.36 2.48
CA GLU A 155 5.10 -20.19 2.02
C GLU A 155 5.65 -21.05 3.16
N GLN A 156 5.78 -20.51 4.37
CA GLN A 156 6.22 -21.26 5.55
C GLN A 156 5.28 -22.43 5.88
N LEU A 157 3.97 -22.22 5.77
CA LEU A 157 2.97 -23.27 6.02
C LEU A 157 3.04 -24.44 5.03
N LYS A 158 3.66 -24.27 3.86
CA LYS A 158 3.83 -25.35 2.87
C LYS A 158 5.08 -26.20 3.09
N VAL A 159 6.02 -25.74 3.92
CA VAL A 159 7.32 -26.39 4.17
C VAL A 159 7.35 -27.17 5.50
N GLY A 160 6.33 -27.01 6.36
CA GLY A 160 6.11 -27.80 7.58
C GLY A 160 5.20 -29.01 7.37
#